data_AF-A0A7W1ZU33-F1
#
_entry.id   AF-A0A7W1ZU33-F1
#
_cell.length_a   1.000
_cell.length_b   1.000
_cell.length_c   1.000
_cell.angle_alpha   90.00
_cell.angle_beta   90.00
_cell.angle_gamma   90.00
#
_symmetry.space_group_name_H-M   'P 1'
#
loop_
_entity.id
_entity.type
_entity.pdbx_description
1 polymer ?
#
loop_
_entity_poly.entity_id
_entity_poly.type
_entity_poly.pdbx_seq_one_letter_code
_entity_poly.pdbx_strand_id
1 'polypeptide(L)'
;KSSLYYKMEGGKIFGILPFLLLDNPAGNQYYVASRYLFNTMSPYEFSADQYISLHTRLNAGGLLLDHISFIQKLGWRERFSFNAYWGTIRQENSQYNKTFTFPAMNAGPFMEGSAGIENIFHLLSIEYYRRLSYLNTAQANRGGLYLGFTLVF
;
A
#
# COMPACT_ATOMS: atom_id res chain seq x y z
N LYS A 1 -16.57 14.53 -9.36
CA LYS A 1 -15.41 15.46 -9.24
C LYS A 1 -14.18 14.61 -8.91
N SER A 2 -13.04 14.91 -9.53
CA SER A 2 -11.78 14.24 -9.18
C SER A 2 -11.40 14.57 -7.74
N SER A 3 -10.88 13.59 -7.00
CA SER A 3 -10.45 13.77 -5.60
C SER A 3 -9.18 12.98 -5.32
N LEU A 4 -8.22 13.60 -4.64
CA LEU A 4 -7.00 12.96 -4.18
C LEU A 4 -7.04 12.82 -2.66
N TYR A 5 -6.94 11.59 -2.18
CA TYR A 5 -6.63 11.28 -0.80
C TYR A 5 -5.13 11.00 -0.70
N TYR A 6 -4.49 11.54 0.33
CA TYR A 6 -3.11 11.21 0.66
C TYR A 6 -2.92 11.13 2.17
N LYS A 7 -2.01 10.27 2.60
CA LYS A 7 -1.53 10.15 3.98
C LYS A 7 -0.02 10.03 3.92
N MET A 8 0.66 10.94 4.61
CA MET A 8 2.11 10.93 4.75
C MET A 8 2.45 10.80 6.22
N GLU A 9 3.35 9.88 6.55
CA GLU A 9 3.85 9.71 7.91
C GLU A 9 5.36 9.60 7.84
N GLY A 10 6.03 10.02 8.90
CA GLY A 10 7.46 9.85 9.03
C GLY A 10 7.85 9.92 10.49
N GLY A 11 8.87 9.16 10.86
CA GLY A 11 9.23 8.99 12.26
C GLY A 11 10.66 8.54 12.45
N LYS A 12 11.16 8.78 13.67
CA LYS A 12 12.44 8.29 14.14
C LYS A 12 12.29 7.76 15.56
N ILE A 13 12.73 6.53 15.75
CA ILE A 13 12.70 5.79 17.00
C ILE A 13 14.10 5.78 17.59
N PHE A 14 14.21 6.33 18.80
CA PHE A 14 15.47 6.43 19.53
C PHE A 14 15.66 5.26 20.50
N GLY A 15 16.91 4.92 20.78
CA GLY A 15 17.28 3.78 21.62
C GLY A 15 17.54 2.50 20.84
N ILE A 16 17.87 1.44 21.59
CA ILE A 16 18.07 0.07 21.10
C ILE A 16 16.83 -0.72 21.50
N LEU A 17 16.03 -1.13 20.52
CA LEU A 17 14.73 -1.75 20.78
C LEU A 17 14.58 -3.10 20.04
N PRO A 18 13.80 -4.03 20.62
CA PRO A 18 13.32 -5.19 19.90
C PRO A 18 12.55 -4.78 18.64
N PHE A 19 12.65 -5.56 17.57
CA PHE A 19 12.06 -5.24 16.26
C PHE A 19 10.53 -4.99 16.31
N LEU A 20 9.82 -5.65 17.22
CA LEU A 20 8.37 -5.47 17.43
C LEU A 20 8.01 -4.05 17.90
N LEU A 21 8.97 -3.32 18.47
CA LEU A 21 8.83 -1.94 18.90
C LEU A 21 9.39 -0.93 17.89
N LEU A 22 9.98 -1.40 16.78
CA LEU A 22 10.35 -0.55 15.65
C LEU A 22 9.12 -0.29 14.76
N ASP A 23 9.27 0.62 13.79
CA ASP A 23 8.21 0.85 12.82
C ASP A 23 8.13 -0.33 11.86
N ASN A 24 6.94 -0.93 11.79
CA ASN A 24 6.65 -2.08 10.94
C ASN A 24 5.49 -1.66 10.03
N PRO A 25 5.73 -1.35 8.74
CA PRO A 25 4.67 -0.91 7.84
C PRO A 25 3.58 -1.96 7.74
N ALA A 26 2.34 -1.50 7.83
CA ALA A 26 1.18 -2.38 7.87
C ALA A 26 0.93 -3.00 6.47
N GLY A 27 1.31 -4.26 6.31
CA GLY A 27 1.02 -5.07 5.14
C GLY A 27 -0.39 -5.65 5.16
N ASN A 28 -0.94 -5.95 3.99
CA ASN A 28 -2.25 -6.57 3.86
C ASN A 28 -2.12 -8.09 3.66
N GLN A 29 -2.81 -8.86 4.51
CA GLN A 29 -2.87 -10.33 4.39
C GLN A 29 -4.08 -10.82 3.58
N TYR A 30 -5.04 -9.93 3.33
CA TYR A 30 -6.32 -10.26 2.75
C TYR A 30 -6.48 -9.60 1.38
N TYR A 31 -7.26 -10.22 0.50
CA TYR A 31 -7.62 -9.64 -0.81
C TYR A 31 -8.74 -8.58 -0.70
N VAL A 32 -8.69 -7.77 0.36
CA VAL A 32 -9.61 -6.66 0.63
C VAL A 32 -8.85 -5.36 0.50
N ALA A 33 -9.24 -4.49 -0.42
CA ALA A 33 -8.53 -3.26 -0.72
C ALA A 33 -8.59 -2.29 0.47
N SER A 34 -7.43 -1.89 0.99
CA SER A 34 -7.32 -0.90 2.06
C SER A 34 -6.51 0.31 1.62
N ARG A 35 -6.97 1.50 2.00
CA ARG A 35 -6.23 2.77 1.80
C ARG A 35 -5.19 3.05 2.88
N TYR A 36 -5.17 2.25 3.93
CA TYR A 36 -4.32 2.43 5.10
C TYR A 36 -3.21 1.39 5.21
N LEU A 37 -3.21 0.39 4.32
CA LEU A 37 -2.26 -0.71 4.29
C LEU A 37 -1.52 -0.71 2.96
N PHE A 38 -0.33 -1.30 2.97
CA PHE A 38 0.35 -1.71 1.75
C PHE A 38 -0.24 -3.05 1.29
N ASN A 39 -1.00 -3.03 0.21
CA ASN A 39 -1.84 -4.16 -0.19
C ASN A 39 -1.00 -5.35 -0.67
N THR A 40 0.15 -5.09 -1.28
CA THR A 40 1.05 -6.12 -1.79
C THR A 40 2.21 -6.46 -0.85
N MET A 41 2.34 -5.75 0.27
CA MET A 41 3.36 -5.98 1.29
C MET A 41 2.92 -7.07 2.27
N SER A 42 3.81 -8.01 2.55
CA SER A 42 3.57 -8.99 3.61
C SER A 42 3.79 -8.34 4.98
N PRO A 43 2.98 -8.63 6.01
CA PRO A 43 3.25 -8.08 7.34
C PRO A 43 4.62 -8.49 7.85
N TYR A 44 5.28 -7.56 8.54
CA TYR A 44 6.65 -7.72 9.04
C TYR A 44 7.70 -8.00 7.97
N GLU A 45 7.40 -7.71 6.69
CA GLU A 45 8.38 -7.81 5.61
C GLU A 45 9.54 -6.81 5.80
N PHE A 46 9.24 -5.63 6.32
CA PHE A 46 10.21 -4.58 6.61
C PHE A 46 10.07 -4.09 8.04
N SER A 47 11.16 -3.55 8.57
CA SER A 47 11.21 -2.87 9.85
C SER A 47 12.22 -1.74 9.79
N ALA A 48 11.92 -0.60 10.41
CA ALA A 48 12.77 0.57 10.39
C ALA A 48 12.76 1.32 11.73
N ASP A 49 13.90 1.92 12.08
CA ASP A 49 13.96 2.89 13.18
C ASP A 49 13.81 4.34 12.68
N GLN A 50 13.97 4.57 11.38
CA GLN A 50 13.73 5.84 10.72
C GLN A 50 12.97 5.56 9.45
N TYR A 51 11.82 6.20 9.25
CA TYR A 51 10.97 5.88 8.12
C TYR A 51 10.18 7.08 7.62
N ILE A 52 9.71 6.92 6.39
CA ILE A 52 8.72 7.76 5.72
C ILE A 52 7.75 6.83 4.97
N SER A 53 6.47 7.08 5.11
CA SER A 53 5.41 6.37 4.41
C SER A 53 4.52 7.36 3.64
N LEU A 54 4.04 6.91 2.51
CA LEU A 54 3.12 7.63 1.65
C LEU A 54 2.04 6.65 1.19
N HIS A 55 0.79 6.98 1.46
CA HIS A 55 -0.37 6.36 0.83
C HIS A 55 -1.10 7.39 0.01
N THR A 56 -1.40 7.09 -1.25
CA THR A 56 -2.21 7.98 -2.09
C THR A 56 -3.31 7.21 -2.80
N ARG A 57 -4.44 7.87 -2.98
CA ARG A 57 -5.58 7.36 -3.75
C ARG A 57 -6.21 8.48 -4.53
N LEU A 58 -6.18 8.35 -5.85
CA LEU A 58 -6.77 9.26 -6.80
C LEU A 58 -8.06 8.66 -7.34
N ASN A 59 -9.19 9.32 -7.06
CA ASN A 59 -10.43 9.05 -7.78
C ASN A 59 -10.46 10.01 -8.97
N ALA A 60 -10.35 9.47 -10.19
CA ALA A 60 -10.29 10.30 -11.39
C ALA A 60 -11.64 10.97 -11.70
N GLY A 61 -12.73 10.44 -11.16
CA GLY A 61 -14.05 11.04 -11.27
C GLY A 61 -14.65 10.94 -12.68
N GLY A 62 -14.25 9.94 -13.47
CA GLY A 62 -14.80 9.64 -14.80
C GLY A 62 -13.93 10.08 -15.98
N LEU A 63 -12.63 10.35 -15.79
CA LEU A 63 -11.76 10.81 -16.88
C LEU A 63 -11.73 9.84 -18.08
N LEU A 64 -11.68 8.52 -17.84
CA LEU A 64 -11.65 7.51 -18.89
C LEU A 64 -13.03 6.86 -19.12
N LEU A 65 -13.77 6.55 -18.06
CA LEU A 65 -15.01 5.77 -18.11
C LEU A 65 -16.22 6.58 -18.53
N ASP A 66 -16.24 7.92 -18.32
CA ASP A 66 -17.35 8.75 -18.79
C ASP A 66 -17.36 8.88 -20.33
N HIS A 67 -16.24 8.58 -21.01
CA HIS A 67 -16.18 8.53 -22.48
C HIS A 67 -16.86 7.27 -23.07
N ILE A 68 -17.19 6.28 -22.24
CA ILE A 68 -17.84 5.03 -22.67
C ILE A 68 -19.31 5.09 -22.25
N SER A 69 -20.20 5.40 -23.19
CA SER A 69 -21.62 5.69 -22.93
C SER A 69 -22.39 4.62 -22.15
N PHE A 70 -22.00 3.34 -22.27
CA PHE A 70 -22.63 2.27 -21.49
C PHE A 70 -22.15 2.23 -20.03
N ILE A 71 -20.85 2.41 -19.80
CA ILE A 71 -20.25 2.37 -18.46
C ILE A 71 -20.63 3.60 -17.66
N GLN A 72 -20.72 4.76 -18.33
CA GLN A 72 -21.20 6.00 -17.72
C GLN A 72 -22.60 5.83 -17.10
N LYS A 73 -23.51 5.10 -17.77
CA LYS A 73 -24.86 4.80 -17.25
C LYS A 73 -24.84 3.93 -15.99
N LEU A 74 -23.82 3.08 -15.83
CA LEU A 74 -23.62 2.25 -14.63
C LEU A 74 -23.03 3.04 -13.47
N GLY A 75 -22.56 4.28 -13.70
CA GLY A 75 -22.00 5.15 -12.67
C GLY A 75 -20.62 4.70 -12.16
N TRP A 76 -19.93 3.83 -12.89
CA TRP A 76 -18.62 3.33 -12.50
C TRP A 76 -17.57 4.45 -12.54
N ARG A 77 -16.65 4.45 -11.58
CA ARG A 77 -15.60 5.48 -11.47
C ARG A 77 -14.22 4.84 -11.41
N GLU A 78 -13.25 5.43 -12.10
CA GLU A 78 -11.86 4.97 -11.98
C GLU A 78 -11.26 5.42 -10.65
N ARG A 79 -10.43 4.52 -10.12
CA ARG A 79 -9.60 4.76 -8.96
C ARG A 79 -8.19 4.26 -9.21
N PHE A 80 -7.21 5.07 -8.85
CA PHE A 80 -5.81 4.74 -8.90
C PHE A 80 -5.20 4.95 -7.51
N SER A 81 -4.18 4.17 -7.16
CA SER A 81 -3.43 4.38 -5.92
C SER A 81 -1.93 4.26 -6.19
N PHE A 82 -1.14 4.97 -5.41
CA PHE A 82 0.30 4.80 -5.36
C PHE A 82 0.77 4.92 -3.91
N ASN A 83 1.39 3.87 -3.39
CA ASN A 83 1.88 3.83 -2.03
C ASN A 83 3.37 3.56 -2.04
N ALA A 84 4.11 4.24 -1.17
CA ALA A 84 5.53 4.06 -1.00
C ALA A 84 5.92 4.03 0.47
N TYR A 85 6.94 3.25 0.80
CA TYR A 85 7.53 3.19 2.13
C TYR A 85 9.04 3.17 2.01
N TRP A 86 9.72 3.99 2.81
CA TRP A 86 11.17 3.99 2.88
C TRP A 86 11.63 4.18 4.30
N GLY A 87 12.77 3.63 4.63
CA GLY A 87 13.24 3.55 5.99
C GLY A 87 14.51 2.74 6.14
N THR A 88 15.19 2.96 7.24
CA THR A 88 16.48 2.36 7.55
C THR A 88 16.49 1.85 8.99
N ILE A 89 17.39 0.92 9.25
CA ILE A 89 17.66 0.41 10.58
C ILE A 89 19.12 0.72 10.92
N ARG A 90 19.36 1.35 12.07
CA ARG A 90 20.73 1.62 12.53
C ARG A 90 21.43 0.31 12.91
N GLN A 91 22.76 0.34 12.85
CA GLN A 91 23.58 -0.85 13.07
C GLN A 91 23.37 -1.43 14.48
N GLU A 92 23.16 -0.60 15.49
CA GLU A 92 22.92 -1.03 16.88
C GLU A 92 21.62 -1.83 17.00
N ASN A 93 20.54 -1.36 16.37
CA ASN A 93 19.26 -2.07 16.31
C ASN A 93 19.35 -3.35 15.49
N SER A 94 20.05 -3.32 14.35
CA SER A 94 20.32 -4.51 13.54
C SER A 94 21.12 -5.55 14.32
N GLN A 95 22.12 -5.13 15.10
CA GLN A 95 22.95 -6.02 15.91
C GLN A 95 22.19 -6.61 17.10
N TYR A 96 21.31 -5.83 17.74
CA TYR A 96 20.47 -6.29 18.83
C TYR A 96 19.45 -7.34 18.37
N ASN A 97 18.93 -7.20 17.15
CA ASN A 97 17.92 -8.09 16.58
C ASN A 97 18.48 -9.22 15.71
N LYS A 98 19.78 -9.57 15.82
CA LYS A 98 20.47 -10.58 14.98
C LYS A 98 19.80 -11.94 14.91
N THR A 99 19.05 -12.34 15.94
CA THR A 99 18.32 -13.62 15.97
C THR A 99 17.20 -13.67 14.93
N PHE A 100 16.71 -12.52 14.46
CA PHE A 100 15.72 -12.43 13.41
C PHE A 100 16.34 -11.86 12.14
N THR A 101 16.42 -12.69 11.09
CA THR A 101 16.89 -12.26 9.78
C THR A 101 15.77 -11.52 9.05
N PHE A 102 15.72 -10.20 9.23
CA PHE A 102 14.83 -9.35 8.43
C PHE A 102 15.58 -8.77 7.24
N PRO A 103 14.99 -8.79 6.03
CA PRO A 103 15.59 -8.12 4.90
C PRO A 103 15.58 -6.60 5.14
N ALA A 104 16.76 -6.03 5.37
CA ALA A 104 16.93 -4.59 5.35
C ALA A 104 16.53 -4.04 3.97
N MET A 105 15.98 -2.83 3.95
CA MET A 105 15.49 -2.19 2.73
C MET A 105 16.66 -1.65 1.88
N ASN A 106 17.41 -2.57 1.28
CA ASN A 106 18.72 -2.32 0.66
C ASN A 106 18.65 -1.86 -0.80
N ALA A 107 17.48 -1.94 -1.44
CA ALA A 107 17.29 -1.68 -2.87
C ALA A 107 16.47 -0.41 -3.15
N GLY A 108 16.31 0.47 -2.15
CA GLY A 108 15.51 1.69 -2.25
C GLY A 108 14.11 1.55 -1.65
N PRO A 109 13.20 2.51 -1.90
CA PRO A 109 11.87 2.49 -1.32
C PRO A 109 11.05 1.29 -1.79
N PHE A 110 10.23 0.75 -0.89
CA PHE A 110 9.10 -0.07 -1.29
C PHE A 110 8.05 0.80 -2.00
N MET A 111 7.47 0.28 -3.08
CA MET A 111 6.47 0.95 -3.91
C MET A 111 5.45 -0.06 -4.44
N GLU A 112 4.19 0.35 -4.42
CA GLU A 112 3.07 -0.34 -5.06
C GLU A 112 2.14 0.65 -5.74
N GLY A 113 1.48 0.20 -6.81
CA GLY A 113 0.46 0.97 -7.52
C GLY A 113 -0.81 0.16 -7.69
N SER A 114 -1.94 0.85 -7.86
CA SER A 114 -3.20 0.21 -8.23
C SER A 114 -3.96 0.96 -9.30
N ALA A 115 -4.76 0.19 -10.04
CA ALA A 115 -5.77 0.70 -10.94
C ALA A 115 -7.04 -0.14 -10.75
N GLY A 116 -8.20 0.51 -10.70
CA GLY A 116 -9.44 -0.16 -10.41
C GLY A 116 -10.67 0.68 -10.71
N ILE A 117 -11.81 0.06 -10.43
CA ILE A 117 -13.14 0.62 -10.66
C ILE A 117 -13.90 0.54 -9.33
N GLU A 118 -14.53 1.65 -8.95
CA GLU A 118 -15.43 1.74 -7.81
C GLU A 118 -16.88 1.94 -8.27
N ASN A 119 -17.79 1.88 -7.30
CA ASN A 119 -19.22 2.10 -7.48
C ASN A 119 -19.91 1.03 -8.36
N ILE A 120 -19.36 -0.18 -8.40
CA ILE A 120 -19.98 -1.34 -9.06
C ILE A 120 -21.24 -1.70 -8.25
N PHE A 121 -22.40 -1.63 -8.89
CA PHE A 121 -23.72 -1.73 -8.23
C PHE A 121 -23.91 -0.78 -7.04
N HIS A 122 -23.20 0.36 -7.03
CA HIS A 122 -23.22 1.33 -5.93
C HIS A 122 -22.69 0.83 -4.58
N LEU A 123 -21.98 -0.30 -4.55
CA LEU A 123 -21.49 -0.92 -3.30
C LEU A 123 -20.04 -1.41 -3.40
N LEU A 124 -19.65 -1.96 -4.55
CA LEU A 124 -18.41 -2.71 -4.71
C LEU A 124 -17.34 -1.89 -5.42
N SER A 125 -16.09 -2.21 -5.14
CA SER A 125 -14.94 -1.79 -5.93
C SER A 125 -14.03 -2.98 -6.20
N ILE A 126 -13.41 -2.99 -7.36
CA ILE A 126 -12.40 -3.97 -7.74
C ILE A 126 -11.15 -3.20 -8.14
N GLU A 127 -10.03 -3.45 -7.46
CA GLU A 127 -8.75 -2.79 -7.71
C GLU A 127 -7.68 -3.85 -7.94
N TYR A 128 -6.93 -3.72 -9.04
CA TYR A 128 -5.72 -4.50 -9.24
C TYR A 128 -4.54 -3.75 -8.61
N TYR A 129 -3.91 -4.35 -7.61
CA TYR A 129 -2.68 -3.84 -7.02
C TYR A 129 -1.48 -4.57 -7.62
N ARG A 130 -0.42 -3.81 -7.92
CA ARG A 130 0.85 -4.31 -8.43
C ARG A 130 1.99 -3.77 -7.59
N ARG A 131 2.83 -4.68 -7.11
CA ARG A 131 4.09 -4.33 -6.48
C ARG A 131 5.06 -3.84 -7.57
N LEU A 132 5.77 -2.74 -7.30
CA LEU A 132 6.68 -2.09 -8.27
C LEU A 132 8.16 -2.31 -7.92
N SER A 133 8.47 -2.47 -6.63
CA SER A 133 9.81 -2.73 -6.09
C SER A 133 9.87 -4.10 -5.39
N TYR A 134 11.05 -4.65 -5.11
CA TYR A 134 11.16 -5.91 -4.33
C TYR A 134 10.38 -7.08 -4.97
N LEU A 135 10.47 -7.23 -6.29
CA LEU A 135 9.74 -8.25 -7.08
C LEU A 135 10.27 -9.69 -6.91
N ASN A 136 11.52 -9.81 -6.44
CA ASN A 136 12.23 -11.09 -6.30
C ASN A 136 12.18 -11.65 -4.87
N THR A 137 11.42 -11.02 -3.96
CA THR A 137 11.24 -11.52 -2.60
C THR A 137 10.35 -12.77 -2.64
N ALA A 138 10.85 -13.91 -2.15
CA ALA A 138 10.18 -15.20 -2.28
C ALA A 138 8.79 -15.28 -1.61
N GLN A 139 8.54 -14.44 -0.60
CA GLN A 139 7.28 -14.38 0.14
C GLN A 139 6.37 -13.20 -0.27
N ALA A 140 6.76 -12.44 -1.28
CA ALA A 140 6.06 -11.24 -1.67
C ALA A 140 4.96 -11.48 -2.68
N ASN A 141 3.80 -10.88 -2.44
CA ASN A 141 2.75 -10.81 -3.45
C ASN A 141 3.16 -9.81 -4.54
N ARG A 142 3.35 -10.28 -5.78
CA ARG A 142 3.71 -9.42 -6.91
C ARG A 142 2.53 -8.57 -7.38
N GLY A 143 1.31 -8.99 -7.10
CA GLY A 143 0.10 -8.27 -7.42
C GLY A 143 -1.13 -9.17 -7.38
N GLY A 144 -2.30 -8.56 -7.29
CA GLY A 144 -3.55 -9.30 -7.15
C GLY A 144 -4.76 -8.40 -7.34
N LEU A 145 -5.92 -9.04 -7.47
CA LEU A 145 -7.22 -8.38 -7.46
C LEU A 145 -7.70 -8.26 -6.02
N TYR A 146 -8.08 -7.04 -5.63
CA TYR A 146 -8.57 -6.72 -4.30
C TYR A 146 -10.00 -6.19 -4.41
N LEU A 147 -10.85 -6.65 -3.50
CA LEU A 147 -12.23 -6.22 -3.41
C LEU A 147 -12.36 -5.13 -2.36
N GLY A 148 -13.10 -4.07 -2.65
CA GLY A 148 -13.50 -3.07 -1.68
C GLY A 148 -15.01 -3.02 -1.56
N PHE A 149 -15.47 -2.73 -0.35
CA PHE A 149 -16.88 -2.55 -0.04
C PHE A 149 -17.06 -1.15 0.51
N THR A 150 -17.94 -0.36 -0.09
CA THR A 150 -18.31 0.96 0.38
C THR A 150 -19.82 1.01 0.49
N LEU A 151 -20.33 1.11 1.72
CA LEU A 151 -21.74 1.39 1.96
C LEU A 151 -21.90 2.92 1.92
N VAL A 152 -22.58 3.40 0.88
CA VAL A 152 -23.03 4.80 0.80
C VAL A 152 -24.51 4.80 1.16
N PHE A 153 -24.87 5.43 2.28
CA PHE A 153 -26.26 5.67 2.67
C PHE A 153 -26.71 7.05 2.18
#